data_AF-A0A098R3W9-F1
#
_entry.id   AF-A0A098R3W9-F1
#
_cell.length_a   1.000
_cell.length_b   1.000
_cell.length_c   1.000
_cell.angle_alpha   90.00
_cell.angle_beta   90.00
_cell.angle_gamma   90.00
#
_symmetry.space_group_name_H-M   'P 1'
#
loop_
_entity.id
_entity.type
_entity.pdbx_description
1 polymer ?
#
loop_
_entity_poly.entity_id
_entity_poly.type
_entity_poly.pdbx_seq_one_letter_code
_entity_poly.pdbx_strand_id
1 'polypeptide(L)'
;MKNHPSSTRSGLVFLAFLVLPVLPLWGEGDSKTPGSGASSEIPPEGSRLISAQELDLQVRSMATLTLAEIQVGDILTYSETLALYNAQQQFLRKVRGLSYILPGLGHFPQGSILEGSFFLAGDLAITAGILLVTHALLPASVQYPALDYFQSPYSTVKTAWENLTLVSILPSAGFLAAGSIAQWFYRSWAANRAQSIARQRIAEGEQTFTVRPMVDLSRGLFMGLSVHHESGN
;
A
#
# COMPACT_ATOMS: atom_id res chain seq x y z
N MET A 1 -45.49 -41.45 21.29
CA MET A 1 -44.22 -41.38 22.04
C MET A 1 -43.19 -40.67 21.17
N LYS A 2 -42.63 -39.58 21.70
CA LYS A 2 -41.48 -38.85 21.15
C LYS A 2 -40.21 -39.67 21.38
N ASN A 3 -39.25 -39.65 20.46
CA ASN A 3 -37.89 -39.14 20.69
C ASN A 3 -36.94 -39.34 19.49
N HIS A 4 -36.37 -38.20 19.10
CA HIS A 4 -35.23 -37.86 18.25
C HIS A 4 -34.19 -38.93 17.88
N PRO A 5 -33.75 -38.96 16.60
CA PRO A 5 -32.37 -39.25 16.27
C PRO A 5 -31.50 -37.99 16.43
N SER A 6 -30.45 -38.16 17.22
CA SER A 6 -29.29 -37.31 17.38
C SER A 6 -28.40 -37.33 16.12
N SER A 7 -27.40 -36.44 16.11
CA SER A 7 -26.29 -36.35 15.12
C SER A 7 -26.64 -35.50 13.90
N THR A 8 -25.89 -34.49 13.47
CA THR A 8 -24.51 -34.10 13.74
C THR A 8 -24.44 -32.58 13.53
N ARG A 9 -23.94 -31.83 14.51
CA ARG A 9 -23.54 -30.44 14.28
C ARG A 9 -22.25 -30.47 13.45
N SER A 10 -22.38 -30.52 12.13
CA SER A 10 -21.28 -30.16 11.23
C SER A 10 -21.13 -28.66 11.32
N GLY A 11 -20.22 -28.22 12.20
CA GLY A 11 -19.72 -26.86 12.25
C GLY A 11 -19.18 -26.49 10.88
N LEU A 12 -19.95 -25.69 10.16
CA LEU A 12 -19.58 -25.05 8.91
C LEU A 12 -18.50 -24.02 9.25
N VAL A 13 -17.25 -24.45 9.27
CA VAL A 13 -16.09 -23.56 9.30
C VAL A 13 -15.96 -22.95 7.91
N PHE A 14 -16.72 -21.88 7.67
CA PHE A 14 -16.45 -20.96 6.57
C PHE A 14 -15.13 -20.24 6.88
N LEU A 15 -14.02 -20.79 6.40
CA LEU A 15 -12.75 -20.08 6.32
C LEU A 15 -12.84 -19.07 5.17
N ALA A 16 -13.58 -17.99 5.42
CA ALA A 16 -13.48 -16.76 4.63
C ALA A 16 -12.19 -16.04 5.04
N PHE A 17 -11.03 -16.49 4.57
CA PHE A 17 -9.80 -15.70 4.58
C PHE A 17 -9.83 -14.71 3.40
N LEU A 18 -10.81 -13.81 3.42
CA LEU A 18 -10.65 -12.52 2.77
C LEU A 18 -9.89 -11.64 3.77
N VAL A 19 -8.56 -11.66 3.68
CA VAL A 19 -7.73 -10.63 4.30
C VAL A 19 -8.00 -9.33 3.54
N LEU A 20 -9.11 -8.67 3.88
CA LEU A 20 -9.34 -7.30 3.52
C LEU A 20 -8.31 -6.48 4.31
N PRO A 21 -7.35 -5.79 3.66
CA PRO A 21 -6.50 -4.87 4.38
C PRO A 21 -7.40 -3.78 4.96
N VAL A 22 -7.31 -3.60 6.28
CA VAL A 22 -7.89 -2.46 7.00
C VAL A 22 -7.33 -1.20 6.35
N LEU A 23 -8.14 -0.53 5.53
CA LEU A 23 -7.81 0.76 4.93
C LEU A 23 -7.70 1.80 6.05
N PRO A 24 -6.58 2.52 6.20
CA PRO A 24 -6.58 3.72 7.02
C PRO A 24 -7.53 4.74 6.36
N LEU A 25 -8.48 5.23 7.15
CA LEU A 25 -9.44 6.27 6.76
C LEU A 25 -8.67 7.47 6.20
N TRP A 26 -8.79 7.70 4.89
CA TRP A 26 -8.11 8.78 4.18
C TRP A 26 -8.85 10.09 4.47
N GLY A 27 -8.13 11.08 4.99
CA GLY A 27 -8.65 12.44 5.12
C GLY A 27 -8.70 13.12 3.75
N GLU A 28 -9.90 13.51 3.35
CA GLU A 28 -10.23 14.32 2.18
C GLU A 28 -9.35 15.59 2.17
N GLY A 29 -8.50 15.75 1.15
CA GLY A 29 -7.71 16.95 0.93
C GLY A 29 -8.40 17.85 -0.09
N ASP A 30 -8.95 18.98 0.37
CA ASP A 30 -9.53 20.03 -0.47
C ASP A 30 -8.55 20.50 -1.55
N SER A 31 -8.94 20.36 -2.81
CA SER A 31 -8.23 20.93 -3.96
C SER A 31 -8.81 22.31 -4.28
N LYS A 32 -8.19 23.37 -3.75
CA LYS A 32 -8.41 24.73 -4.23
C LYS A 32 -7.34 25.12 -5.26
N THR A 33 -7.82 25.58 -6.41
CA THR A 33 -7.11 26.07 -7.59
C THR A 33 -6.14 27.23 -7.32
N PRO A 34 -5.11 27.43 -8.17
CA PRO A 34 -3.97 28.29 -7.86
C PRO A 34 -4.25 29.77 -8.17
N GLY A 35 -3.98 30.62 -7.18
CA GLY A 35 -3.88 32.07 -7.36
C GLY A 35 -2.44 32.45 -7.68
N SER A 36 -2.23 32.96 -8.89
CA SER A 36 -1.01 33.61 -9.38
C SER A 36 -0.55 34.72 -8.42
N GLY A 37 0.58 34.51 -7.75
CA GLY A 37 1.32 35.53 -7.02
C GLY A 37 2.81 35.29 -7.21
N ALA A 38 3.44 36.10 -8.05
CA ALA A 38 4.88 36.11 -8.24
C ALA A 38 5.57 36.55 -6.94
N SER A 39 6.38 35.66 -6.36
CA SER A 39 7.36 35.98 -5.33
C SER A 39 8.74 35.51 -5.79
N SER A 40 9.72 36.39 -5.63
CA SER A 40 11.13 36.19 -5.93
C SER A 40 11.78 35.11 -5.07
N GLU A 41 12.84 34.51 -5.63
CA GLU A 41 14.11 34.15 -4.99
C GLU A 41 14.08 33.33 -3.70
N ILE A 42 14.46 32.06 -3.84
CA ILE A 42 15.58 31.33 -3.19
C ILE A 42 15.44 29.89 -3.71
N PRO A 43 16.48 29.22 -4.24
CA PRO A 43 16.36 27.82 -4.62
C PRO A 43 16.00 27.03 -3.36
N PRO A 44 14.90 26.26 -3.33
CA PRO A 44 14.49 25.58 -2.12
C PRO A 44 15.52 24.50 -1.78
N GLU A 45 16.28 24.70 -0.69
CA GLU A 45 17.12 23.67 -0.07
C GLU A 45 16.33 22.39 0.33
N GLY A 46 15.00 22.40 0.21
CA GLY A 46 14.10 21.28 0.53
C GLY A 46 14.03 20.16 -0.51
N SER A 47 14.78 20.23 -1.61
CA SER A 47 14.78 19.24 -2.69
C SER A 47 15.85 18.15 -2.53
N ARG A 48 16.69 18.19 -1.51
CA ARG A 48 17.69 17.14 -1.27
C ARG A 48 17.13 16.04 -0.37
N LEU A 49 17.37 14.79 -0.75
CA LEU A 49 17.08 13.63 0.10
C LEU A 49 17.98 13.71 1.35
N ILE A 50 17.41 13.90 2.54
CA ILE A 50 18.17 13.88 3.79
C ILE A 50 18.37 12.42 4.19
N SER A 51 19.62 11.95 4.20
CA SER A 51 19.93 10.59 4.64
C SER A 51 19.82 10.46 6.17
N ALA A 52 19.48 9.26 6.64
CA ALA A 52 19.45 8.98 8.08
C ALA A 52 20.83 9.17 8.75
N GLN A 53 21.91 9.03 7.98
CA GLN A 53 23.28 9.22 8.46
C GLN A 53 23.63 10.70 8.60
N GLU A 54 23.21 11.55 7.65
CA GLU A 54 23.35 13.01 7.79
C GLU A 54 22.55 13.53 8.98
N LEU A 55 21.33 13.00 9.19
CA LEU A 55 20.51 13.35 10.36
C LEU A 55 21.19 12.95 11.69
N ASP A 56 21.74 11.74 11.79
CA ASP A 56 22.45 11.29 13.00
C ASP A 56 23.72 12.10 13.26
N LEU A 57 24.48 12.46 12.21
CA LEU A 57 25.64 13.33 12.33
C LEU A 57 25.27 14.73 12.82
N GLN A 58 24.17 15.29 12.29
CA GLN A 58 23.63 16.56 12.74
C GLN A 58 23.17 16.52 14.21
N VAL A 59 22.40 15.50 14.60
CA VAL A 59 21.93 15.31 15.98
C VAL A 59 23.11 15.13 16.96
N ARG A 60 24.14 14.37 16.58
CA ARG A 60 25.35 14.18 17.40
C ARG A 60 26.16 15.46 17.56
N SER A 61 26.26 16.27 16.51
CA SER A 61 26.95 17.57 16.59
C SER A 61 26.27 18.52 17.58
N MET A 62 24.95 18.39 17.78
CA MET A 62 24.22 19.12 18.81
C MET A 62 24.37 18.54 20.21
N ALA A 63 24.44 17.22 20.34
CA ALA A 63 24.65 16.57 21.63
C ALA A 63 25.99 16.96 22.29
N THR A 64 26.94 17.47 21.48
CA THR A 64 28.22 18.00 21.95
C THR A 64 28.21 19.51 22.26
N LEU A 65 27.16 20.26 21.91
CA LEU A 65 27.02 21.68 22.24
C LEU A 65 26.49 21.86 23.66
N THR A 66 27.01 22.82 24.41
CA THR A 66 26.51 23.11 25.76
C THR A 66 25.16 23.85 25.70
N LEU A 67 24.29 23.70 26.71
CA LEU A 67 22.98 24.39 26.75
C LEU A 67 23.08 25.92 26.63
N ALA A 68 24.25 26.51 26.88
CA ALA A 68 24.51 27.95 26.75
C ALA A 68 24.78 28.40 25.31
N GLU A 69 25.07 27.47 24.39
CA GLU A 69 25.45 27.74 23.00
C GLU A 69 24.33 27.43 22.00
N ILE A 70 23.28 26.72 22.41
CA ILE A 70 22.12 26.43 21.56
C ILE A 70 21.28 27.71 21.44
N GLN A 71 21.36 28.38 20.30
CA GLN A 71 20.48 29.51 20.02
C GLN A 71 19.09 28.99 19.62
N VAL A 72 18.04 29.76 19.94
CA VAL A 72 16.65 29.44 19.54
C VAL A 72 16.53 29.28 18.01
N GLY A 73 17.38 29.98 17.23
CA GLY A 73 17.46 29.83 15.77
C GLY A 73 17.95 28.45 15.31
N ASP A 74 18.86 27.82 16.05
CA ASP A 74 19.32 26.46 15.73
C ASP A 74 18.15 25.48 15.91
N ILE A 75 17.43 25.58 17.03
CA ILE A 75 16.28 24.71 17.34
C ILE A 75 15.22 24.76 16.22
N LEU A 76 14.93 25.95 15.67
CA LEU A 76 13.98 26.10 14.57
C LEU A 76 14.48 25.41 13.29
N THR A 77 15.74 25.61 12.93
CA THR A 77 16.36 24.97 11.75
C THR A 77 16.35 23.43 11.85
N TYR A 78 16.61 22.89 13.04
CA TYR A 78 16.50 21.44 13.29
C TYR A 78 15.07 20.92 13.24
N SER A 79 14.11 21.71 13.73
CA SER A 79 12.70 21.34 13.65
C SER A 79 12.21 21.27 12.20
N GLU A 80 12.70 22.16 11.33
CA GLU A 80 12.38 22.19 9.91
C GLU A 80 13.00 21.02 9.14
N THR A 81 14.28 20.73 9.38
CA THR A 81 14.95 19.57 8.77
C THR A 81 14.34 18.24 9.21
N LEU A 82 13.99 18.09 10.49
CA LEU A 82 13.30 16.92 11.00
C LEU A 82 11.88 16.80 10.40
N ALA A 83 11.17 17.92 10.27
CA ALA A 83 9.85 17.95 9.63
C ALA A 83 9.94 17.55 8.15
N LEU A 84 10.94 18.04 7.42
CA LEU A 84 11.19 17.68 6.02
C LEU A 84 11.51 16.19 5.88
N TYR A 85 12.40 15.66 6.72
CA TYR A 85 12.74 14.24 6.72
C TYR A 85 11.50 13.38 7.01
N ASN A 86 10.68 13.77 7.98
CA ASN A 86 9.43 13.07 8.30
C ASN A 86 8.43 13.12 7.14
N ALA A 87 8.30 14.26 6.46
CA ALA A 87 7.47 14.41 5.27
C ALA A 87 7.91 13.46 4.14
N GLN A 88 9.21 13.42 3.84
CA GLN A 88 9.81 12.53 2.83
C GLN A 88 9.55 11.06 3.20
N GLN A 89 9.80 10.66 4.45
CA GLN A 89 9.57 9.28 4.90
C GLN A 89 8.09 8.88 4.84
N GLN A 90 7.18 9.78 5.22
CA GLN A 90 5.74 9.53 5.12
C GLN A 90 5.31 9.36 3.67
N PHE A 91 5.82 10.20 2.76
CA PHE A 91 5.55 10.07 1.32
C PHE A 91 6.05 8.73 0.77
N LEU A 92 7.30 8.35 1.08
CA LEU A 92 7.85 7.06 0.66
C LEU A 92 7.06 5.86 1.21
N ARG A 93 6.59 5.94 2.46
CA ARG A 93 5.73 4.90 3.06
C ARG A 93 4.38 4.82 2.35
N LYS A 94 3.78 5.98 2.01
CA LYS A 94 2.50 6.04 1.26
C LYS A 94 2.67 5.40 -0.12
N VAL A 95 3.66 5.84 -0.89
CA VAL A 95 3.95 5.30 -2.24
C VAL A 95 4.16 3.78 -2.20
N ARG A 96 4.96 3.29 -1.25
CA ARG A 96 5.20 1.86 -1.06
C ARG A 96 3.91 1.13 -0.69
N GLY A 97 3.15 1.65 0.28
CA GLY A 97 1.90 1.05 0.74
C GLY A 97 0.87 0.94 -0.38
N LEU A 98 0.72 2.00 -1.18
CA LEU A 98 -0.16 2.02 -2.34
C LEU A 98 0.21 0.94 -3.36
N SER A 99 1.50 0.84 -3.70
CA SER A 99 2.00 -0.18 -4.64
C SER A 99 1.93 -1.61 -4.09
N TYR A 100 1.91 -1.77 -2.77
CA TYR A 100 1.77 -3.07 -2.13
C TYR A 100 0.31 -3.56 -2.13
N ILE A 101 -0.65 -2.64 -1.93
CA ILE A 101 -2.09 -2.92 -2.02
C ILE A 101 -2.45 -3.30 -3.45
N LEU A 102 -2.06 -2.44 -4.40
CA LEU A 102 -2.28 -2.66 -5.82
C LEU A 102 -0.97 -2.41 -6.57
N PRO A 103 -0.35 -3.46 -7.17
CA PRO A 103 0.85 -3.31 -7.97
C PRO A 103 0.74 -2.20 -9.01
N GLY A 104 1.71 -1.30 -9.00
CA GLY A 104 1.77 -0.17 -9.92
C GLY A 104 1.11 1.12 -9.41
N LEU A 105 0.21 1.07 -8.42
CA LEU A 105 -0.56 2.25 -8.03
C LEU A 105 0.28 3.38 -7.45
N GLY A 106 1.36 3.07 -6.71
CA GLY A 106 2.27 4.10 -6.21
C GLY A 106 3.18 4.72 -7.27
N HIS A 107 3.21 4.21 -8.51
CA HIS A 107 3.94 4.85 -9.62
C HIS A 107 3.17 6.03 -10.23
N PHE A 108 1.83 6.06 -10.14
CA PHE A 108 1.02 7.14 -10.74
C PHE A 108 1.25 8.52 -10.10
N PRO A 109 1.30 8.66 -8.75
CA PRO A 109 1.63 9.94 -8.12
C PRO A 109 3.04 10.46 -8.47
N GLN A 110 3.88 9.62 -9.05
CA GLN A 110 5.24 9.96 -9.47
C GLN A 110 5.32 10.28 -10.97
N GLY A 111 4.22 10.22 -11.72
CA GLY A 111 4.25 10.41 -13.18
C GLY A 111 4.83 9.23 -13.97
N SER A 112 5.22 8.12 -13.32
CA SER A 112 5.71 6.90 -13.98
C SER A 112 4.55 6.00 -14.45
N ILE A 113 3.69 6.51 -15.33
CA ILE A 113 2.46 5.82 -15.77
C ILE A 113 2.77 4.47 -16.43
N LEU A 114 3.75 4.43 -17.33
CA LEU A 114 4.10 3.22 -18.09
C LEU A 114 4.51 2.05 -17.17
N GLU A 115 5.36 2.33 -16.19
CA GLU A 115 5.79 1.32 -15.21
C GLU A 115 4.61 0.88 -14.32
N GLY A 116 3.78 1.83 -13.87
CA GLY A 116 2.58 1.54 -13.10
C GLY A 116 1.62 0.61 -13.84
N SER A 117 1.36 0.89 -15.12
CA SER A 117 0.53 0.04 -15.98
C SER A 117 1.13 -1.34 -16.21
N PHE A 118 2.45 -1.45 -16.37
CA PHE A 118 3.11 -2.75 -16.53
C PHE A 118 2.96 -3.63 -15.29
N PHE A 119 3.16 -3.05 -14.10
CA PHE A 119 2.97 -3.79 -12.84
C PHE A 119 1.52 -4.22 -12.63
N LEU A 120 0.56 -3.36 -12.96
CA LEU A 120 -0.85 -3.68 -12.85
C LEU A 120 -1.24 -4.80 -13.84
N ALA A 121 -0.79 -4.71 -15.09
CA ALA A 121 -1.02 -5.75 -16.09
C ALA A 121 -0.39 -7.10 -15.68
N GLY A 122 0.81 -7.07 -15.10
CA GLY A 122 1.47 -8.26 -14.58
C GLY A 122 0.71 -8.90 -13.41
N ASP A 123 0.18 -8.12 -12.46
CA ASP A 123 -0.65 -8.65 -11.37
C ASP A 123 -1.95 -9.30 -11.89
N LEU A 124 -2.59 -8.67 -12.89
CA LEU A 124 -3.77 -9.25 -13.55
C LEU A 124 -3.43 -10.55 -14.28
N ALA A 125 -2.30 -10.60 -15.00
CA ALA A 125 -1.86 -11.80 -15.70
C ALA A 125 -1.53 -12.95 -14.73
N ILE A 126 -0.83 -12.66 -13.63
CA ILE A 126 -0.54 -13.63 -12.56
C ILE A 126 -1.83 -14.12 -11.92
N THR A 127 -2.74 -13.23 -11.56
CA THR A 127 -4.03 -13.58 -10.93
C THR A 127 -4.88 -14.44 -11.87
N ALA A 128 -4.98 -14.07 -13.14
CA ALA A 128 -5.69 -14.86 -14.14
C ALA A 128 -5.05 -16.24 -14.34
N GLY A 129 -3.72 -16.30 -14.43
CA GLY A 129 -2.99 -17.56 -14.53
C GLY A 129 -3.21 -18.48 -13.32
N ILE A 130 -3.20 -17.91 -12.11
CA ILE A 130 -3.50 -18.67 -10.89
C ILE A 130 -4.91 -19.24 -10.95
N LEU A 131 -5.91 -18.42 -11.28
CA LEU A 131 -7.30 -18.85 -11.36
C LEU A 131 -7.51 -19.95 -12.41
N LEU A 132 -6.92 -19.81 -13.59
CA LEU A 132 -7.03 -20.80 -14.67
C LEU A 132 -6.44 -22.15 -14.26
N VAL A 133 -5.23 -22.14 -13.66
CA VAL A 133 -4.57 -23.39 -13.26
C VAL A 133 -5.23 -24.00 -12.03
N THR A 134 -5.62 -23.19 -11.03
CA THR A 134 -6.43 -23.68 -9.89
C THR A 134 -7.72 -24.32 -10.37
N HIS A 135 -8.40 -23.72 -11.35
CA HIS A 135 -9.61 -24.29 -11.94
C HIS A 135 -9.33 -25.62 -12.65
N ALA A 136 -8.27 -25.70 -13.45
CA ALA A 136 -7.87 -26.93 -14.13
C ALA A 136 -7.46 -28.06 -13.16
N LEU A 137 -7.05 -27.73 -11.94
CA LEU A 137 -6.69 -28.69 -10.89
C LEU A 137 -7.88 -29.12 -10.01
N LEU A 138 -9.05 -28.51 -10.17
CA LEU A 138 -10.24 -28.95 -9.44
C LEU A 138 -10.69 -30.36 -9.91
N PRO A 139 -11.45 -31.10 -9.11
CA PRO A 139 -12.07 -32.34 -9.57
C PRO A 139 -13.04 -32.10 -10.73
N ALA A 140 -13.06 -33.00 -11.72
CA ALA A 140 -13.90 -32.86 -12.92
C ALA A 140 -15.39 -32.66 -12.63
N SER A 141 -15.90 -33.15 -11.48
CA SER A 141 -17.30 -32.99 -11.06
C SER A 141 -17.70 -31.54 -10.73
N VAL A 142 -16.74 -30.66 -10.44
CA VAL A 142 -16.97 -29.23 -10.15
C VAL A 142 -16.30 -28.30 -11.15
N GLN A 143 -15.65 -28.84 -12.17
CA GLN A 143 -15.10 -28.05 -13.26
C GLN A 143 -16.19 -27.61 -14.24
N TYR A 144 -15.94 -26.52 -14.94
CA TYR A 144 -16.69 -26.19 -16.15
C TYR A 144 -16.16 -27.07 -17.29
N PRO A 145 -17.00 -27.70 -18.15
CA PRO A 145 -18.45 -27.51 -18.31
C PRO A 145 -19.34 -28.50 -17.53
N ALA A 146 -18.77 -29.41 -16.73
CA ALA A 146 -19.54 -30.45 -16.06
C ALA A 146 -20.59 -29.91 -15.07
N LEU A 147 -20.31 -28.74 -14.47
CA LEU A 147 -21.24 -28.00 -13.62
C LEU A 147 -21.44 -26.58 -14.17
N ASP A 148 -22.65 -26.27 -14.64
CA ASP A 148 -23.01 -24.91 -15.05
C ASP A 148 -23.38 -24.08 -13.82
N TYR A 149 -22.43 -23.28 -13.35
CA TYR A 149 -22.60 -22.41 -12.19
C TYR A 149 -23.64 -21.29 -12.37
N PHE A 150 -23.99 -20.93 -13.61
CA PHE A 150 -24.90 -19.81 -13.89
C PHE A 150 -26.34 -20.27 -14.09
N GLN A 151 -26.54 -21.49 -14.58
CA GLN A 151 -27.87 -22.01 -14.89
C GLN A 151 -28.34 -23.08 -13.90
N SER A 152 -27.43 -23.76 -13.21
CA SER A 152 -27.81 -24.82 -12.26
C SER A 152 -28.40 -24.24 -10.97
N PRO A 153 -29.43 -24.89 -10.40
CA PRO A 153 -29.92 -24.54 -9.07
C PRO A 153 -28.79 -24.63 -8.03
N TYR A 154 -28.81 -23.72 -7.04
CA TYR A 154 -27.81 -23.69 -5.96
C TYR A 154 -27.69 -25.04 -5.23
N SER A 155 -28.78 -25.78 -5.07
CA SER A 155 -28.78 -27.12 -4.45
C SER A 155 -27.88 -28.10 -5.22
N THR A 156 -27.94 -28.11 -6.55
CA THR A 156 -27.10 -28.96 -7.41
C THR A 156 -25.63 -28.61 -7.25
N VAL A 157 -25.31 -27.32 -7.24
CA VAL A 157 -23.94 -26.84 -7.02
C VAL A 157 -23.44 -27.28 -5.64
N LYS A 158 -24.22 -27.04 -4.59
CA LYS A 158 -23.87 -27.43 -3.22
C LYS A 158 -23.59 -28.93 -3.10
N THR A 159 -24.46 -29.78 -3.65
CA THR A 159 -24.27 -31.24 -3.61
C THR A 159 -23.01 -31.68 -4.36
N ALA A 160 -22.69 -31.06 -5.49
CA ALA A 160 -21.45 -31.35 -6.22
C ALA A 160 -20.19 -31.08 -5.37
N TRP A 161 -20.19 -29.98 -4.62
CA TRP A 161 -19.10 -29.62 -3.70
C TRP A 161 -19.06 -30.50 -2.44
N GLU A 162 -20.22 -30.84 -1.86
CA GLU A 162 -20.30 -31.71 -0.67
C GLU A 162 -19.83 -33.15 -0.93
N ASN A 163 -19.92 -33.61 -2.18
CA ASN A 163 -19.46 -34.94 -2.58
C ASN A 163 -17.93 -35.02 -2.77
N LEU A 164 -17.21 -33.91 -2.65
CA LEU A 164 -15.75 -33.90 -2.80
C LEU A 164 -15.05 -34.35 -1.52
N THR A 165 -13.98 -35.12 -1.69
CA THR A 165 -13.07 -35.43 -0.59
C THR A 165 -12.00 -34.34 -0.47
N LEU A 166 -11.52 -34.08 0.75
CA LEU A 166 -10.43 -33.11 0.97
C LEU A 166 -9.18 -33.42 0.14
N VAL A 167 -8.87 -34.70 -0.05
CA VAL A 167 -7.73 -35.15 -0.86
C VAL A 167 -7.89 -34.73 -2.33
N SER A 168 -9.10 -34.73 -2.86
CA SER A 168 -9.38 -34.30 -4.24
C SER A 168 -9.24 -32.79 -4.45
N ILE A 169 -9.40 -31.99 -3.39
CA ILE A 169 -9.26 -30.52 -3.42
C ILE A 169 -7.81 -30.09 -3.18
N LEU A 170 -7.02 -30.92 -2.48
CA LEU A 170 -5.66 -30.60 -2.05
C LEU A 170 -4.75 -30.03 -3.17
N PRO A 171 -4.74 -30.56 -4.40
CA PRO A 171 -3.92 -30.00 -5.48
C PRO A 171 -4.30 -28.55 -5.82
N SER A 172 -5.59 -28.27 -5.98
CA SER A 172 -6.10 -26.94 -6.29
C SER A 172 -5.82 -25.94 -5.16
N ALA A 173 -6.00 -26.36 -3.90
CA ALA A 173 -5.71 -25.56 -2.72
C ALA A 173 -4.21 -25.29 -2.56
N GLY A 174 -3.37 -26.30 -2.79
CA GLY A 174 -1.92 -26.17 -2.75
C GLY A 174 -1.40 -25.20 -3.82
N PHE A 175 -1.95 -25.29 -5.04
CA PHE A 175 -1.60 -24.35 -6.11
C PHE A 175 -2.06 -22.92 -5.81
N LEU A 176 -3.28 -22.75 -5.28
CA LEU A 176 -3.77 -21.43 -4.86
C LEU A 176 -2.86 -20.82 -3.77
N ALA A 177 -2.46 -21.61 -2.78
CA ALA A 177 -1.53 -21.17 -1.73
C ALA A 177 -0.16 -20.77 -2.30
N ALA A 178 0.40 -21.59 -3.20
CA ALA A 178 1.65 -21.28 -3.90
C ALA A 178 1.52 -20.00 -4.75
N GLY A 179 0.42 -19.86 -5.49
CA GLY A 179 0.09 -18.67 -6.27
C GLY A 179 0.00 -17.41 -5.41
N SER A 180 -0.60 -17.52 -4.22
CA SER A 180 -0.73 -16.41 -3.26
C SER A 180 0.62 -15.93 -2.75
N ILE A 181 1.55 -16.86 -2.51
CA ILE A 181 2.93 -16.54 -2.16
C ILE A 181 3.65 -15.84 -3.31
N ALA A 182 3.51 -16.35 -4.54
CA ALA A 182 4.10 -15.71 -5.72
C ALA A 182 3.55 -14.29 -5.93
N GLN A 183 2.24 -14.09 -5.76
CA GLN A 183 1.61 -12.78 -5.85
C GLN A 183 2.11 -11.82 -4.75
N TRP A 184 2.30 -12.32 -3.53
CA TRP A 184 2.89 -11.54 -2.45
C TRP A 184 4.32 -11.05 -2.78
N PHE A 185 5.16 -11.94 -3.33
CA PHE A 185 6.50 -11.56 -3.79
C PHE A 185 6.43 -10.50 -4.90
N TYR A 186 5.53 -10.67 -5.86
CA TYR A 186 5.34 -9.70 -6.95
C TYR A 186 4.93 -8.31 -6.42
N ARG A 187 3.96 -8.26 -5.50
CA ARG A 187 3.52 -7.02 -4.83
C ARG A 187 4.66 -6.36 -4.04
N SER A 188 5.43 -7.15 -3.30
CA SER A 188 6.60 -6.66 -2.54
C SER A 188 7.65 -6.06 -3.48
N TRP A 189 7.94 -6.72 -4.60
CA TRP A 189 8.89 -6.24 -5.60
C TRP A 189 8.42 -4.94 -6.26
N ALA A 190 7.15 -4.87 -6.69
CA ALA A 190 6.54 -3.67 -7.24
C ALA A 190 6.60 -2.49 -6.25
N ALA A 191 6.28 -2.75 -4.97
CA ALA A 191 6.31 -1.74 -3.93
C ALA A 191 7.71 -1.18 -3.66
N ASN A 192 8.73 -2.05 -3.64
CA ASN A 192 10.12 -1.62 -3.48
C ASN A 192 10.60 -0.82 -4.69
N ARG A 193 10.18 -1.19 -5.92
CA ARG A 193 10.51 -0.45 -7.14
C ARG A 193 9.90 0.95 -7.13
N ALA A 194 8.60 1.06 -6.80
CA ALA A 194 7.93 2.35 -6.66
C ALA A 194 8.61 3.25 -5.62
N GLN A 195 9.02 2.68 -4.48
CA GLN A 195 9.77 3.42 -3.45
C GLN A 195 11.14 3.88 -3.95
N SER A 196 11.84 3.05 -4.73
CA SER A 196 13.16 3.38 -5.28
C SER A 196 13.07 4.55 -6.26
N ILE A 197 12.07 4.56 -7.13
CA ILE A 197 11.86 5.67 -8.09
C ILE A 197 11.48 6.94 -7.33
N ALA A 198 10.63 6.83 -6.30
CA ALA A 198 10.27 7.98 -5.49
C ALA A 198 11.51 8.58 -4.82
N ARG A 199 12.40 7.75 -4.26
CA ARG A 199 13.68 8.24 -3.72
C ARG A 199 14.52 8.94 -4.77
N GLN A 200 14.66 8.35 -5.95
CA GLN A 200 15.45 8.93 -7.03
C GLN A 200 14.92 10.31 -7.44
N ARG A 201 13.61 10.45 -7.65
CA ARG A 201 12.98 11.73 -8.01
C ARG A 201 13.09 12.79 -6.92
N ILE A 202 13.04 12.38 -5.65
CA ILE A 202 13.33 13.29 -4.53
C ILE A 202 14.80 13.72 -4.59
N ALA A 203 15.76 12.82 -4.80
CA ALA A 203 17.17 13.18 -4.92
C ALA A 203 17.47 14.12 -6.10
N GLU A 204 16.75 13.95 -7.20
CA GLU A 204 16.85 14.77 -8.41
C GLU A 204 16.13 16.12 -8.27
N GLY A 205 15.39 16.32 -7.17
CA GLY A 205 14.66 17.56 -6.89
C GLY A 205 13.39 17.75 -7.72
N GLU A 206 12.94 16.71 -8.44
CA GLU A 206 11.66 16.72 -9.16
C GLU A 206 10.46 16.83 -8.21
N GLN A 207 10.65 16.44 -6.95
CA GLN A 207 9.63 16.56 -5.91
C GLN A 207 10.10 17.55 -4.84
N THR A 208 9.39 18.67 -4.75
CA THR A 208 9.58 19.65 -3.69
C THR A 208 8.62 19.35 -2.53
N PHE A 209 9.15 19.43 -1.31
CA PHE A 209 8.35 19.29 -0.11
C PHE A 209 8.31 20.64 0.59
N THR A 210 7.14 21.25 0.65
CA THR A 210 6.93 22.45 1.46
C THR A 210 6.42 22.02 2.83
N VAL A 211 7.20 22.24 3.88
CA VAL A 211 6.73 22.06 5.26
C VAL A 211 5.92 23.30 5.62
N ARG A 212 4.59 23.17 5.71
CA ARG A 212 3.76 24.21 6.30
C ARG A 212 3.56 23.91 7.78
N PRO A 213 3.91 24.81 8.70
CA PRO A 213 3.51 24.67 10.10
C PRO A 213 1.99 24.87 10.17
N MET A 214 1.21 23.78 10.10
CA MET A 214 -0.21 23.83 10.42
C MET A 214 -0.36 23.88 11.93
N VAL A 215 -0.44 25.09 12.47
CA VAL A 215 -1.04 25.34 13.78
C VAL A 215 -2.56 25.34 13.58
N ASP A 216 -3.17 24.16 13.52
CA ASP A 216 -4.64 24.06 13.54
C ASP A 216 -5.12 24.22 15.00
N LEU A 217 -5.35 25.47 15.39
CA LEU A 217 -5.87 25.84 16.72
C LEU A 217 -7.29 25.33 16.99
N SER A 218 -7.99 24.76 15.99
CA SER A 218 -9.40 24.38 16.12
C SER A 218 -9.65 22.94 16.61
N ARG A 219 -8.64 22.05 16.58
CA ARG A 219 -8.81 20.61 16.87
C ARG A 219 -7.98 20.05 18.03
N GLY A 220 -7.42 20.93 18.87
CA GLY A 220 -6.47 20.53 19.91
C GLY A 220 -5.09 20.30 19.30
N LEU A 221 -4.04 20.46 20.11
CA LEU A 221 -2.62 20.35 19.73
C LEU A 221 -2.28 18.98 19.11
N PHE A 222 -2.59 18.81 17.82
CA PHE A 222 -2.03 17.80 16.96
C PHE A 222 -1.21 18.54 15.90
N MET A 223 0.12 18.42 15.98
CA MET A 223 1.00 18.80 14.87
C MET A 223 0.73 17.86 13.70
N GLY A 224 -0.25 18.21 12.86
CA GLY A 224 -0.52 17.53 11.61
C GLY A 224 0.39 18.09 10.52
N LEU A 225 1.39 17.31 10.10
CA LEU A 225 2.21 17.63 8.92
C LEU A 225 1.40 17.28 7.67
N SER A 226 0.88 18.30 6.97
CA SER A 226 0.30 18.10 5.64
C SER A 226 1.39 18.26 4.59
N VAL A 227 1.49 17.29 3.69
CA VAL A 227 2.42 17.33 2.55
C VAL A 227 1.58 17.68 1.33
N HIS A 228 1.75 18.89 0.82
CA HIS A 228 1.26 19.22 -0.53
C HIS A 228 2.32 18.81 -1.55
N HIS A 229 1.87 18.03 -2.54
CA HIS A 229 2.64 17.66 -3.70
C HIS A 229 2.28 18.64 -4.82
N GLU A 230 3.26 19.39 -5.29
CA GLU A 230 3.12 20.24 -6.47
C GLU A 230 3.96 19.58 -7.58
N SER A 231 3.29 18.96 -8.54
CA SER A 231 3.96 18.39 -9.72
C SER A 231 4.38 19.55 -10.61
N GLY A 232 5.68 19.88 -10.59
CA GLY A 232 6.27 20.79 -11.58
C GLY A 232 6.11 20.19 -12.97
N ASN A 233 5.48 20.93 -13.87
CA ASN A 233 5.33 20.59 -15.29
C ASN A 233 6.38 21.33 -16.11
#